data_AF-A0A0C2WAI0-F1
#
_entry.id   AF-A0A0C2WAI0-F1
#
_cell.length_a   1.000
_cell.length_b   1.000
_cell.length_c   1.000
_cell.angle_alpha   90.00
_cell.angle_beta   90.00
_cell.angle_gamma   90.00
#
_symmetry.space_group_name_H-M   'P 1'
#
loop_
_entity.id
_entity.type
_entity.pdbx_description
1 polymer ?
#
loop_
_entity_poly.entity_id
_entity_poly.type
_entity_poly.pdbx_seq_one_letter_code
_entity_poly.pdbx_strand_id
1 'polypeptide(L)' 'MDPKKLIYATFYIIGPLLYFTAYTTIQYFNGAPIGETMSDALSIIALYLIGVSILWLFTMDKLEQAIEADRKAKQADQN' A
#
# COMPACT_ATOMS: atom_id res chain seq x y z
N MET A 1 -6.04 14.16 -9.73
CA MET A 1 -5.57 12.77 -9.58
C MET A 1 -6.49 12.10 -8.55
N ASP A 2 -7.14 10.97 -8.87
CA ASP A 2 -8.13 10.37 -7.95
C ASP A 2 -7.45 9.96 -6.63
N PRO A 3 -7.91 10.44 -5.46
CA PRO A 3 -7.32 10.09 -4.18
C PRO A 3 -7.37 8.58 -3.91
N LYS A 4 -8.43 7.89 -4.37
CA LYS A 4 -8.53 6.41 -4.37
C LYS A 4 -7.33 5.76 -5.07
N LYS A 5 -6.93 6.25 -6.25
CA LYS A 5 -5.78 5.69 -7.01
C LYS A 5 -4.44 5.96 -6.32
N LEU A 6 -4.28 7.14 -5.71
CA LEU A 6 -3.04 7.49 -5.00
C LEU A 6 -2.84 6.61 -3.76
N ILE A 7 -3.91 6.42 -2.97
CA ILE A 7 -3.89 5.56 -1.79
C ILE A 7 -3.64 4.11 -2.23
N TYR A 8 -4.34 3.63 -3.26
CA TYR A 8 -4.13 2.29 -3.79
C TYR A 8 -2.68 2.07 -4.23
N ALA A 9 -2.11 2.96 -5.05
CA ALA A 9 -0.73 2.86 -5.51
C ALA A 9 0.27 2.90 -4.34
N THR A 10 0.01 3.71 -3.31
CA THR A 10 0.89 3.78 -2.13
C THR A 10 0.92 2.45 -1.37
N PHE A 11 -0.24 1.87 -1.07
CA PHE A 11 -0.30 0.66 -0.27
C PHE A 11 0.06 -0.61 -1.06
N TYR A 12 -0.30 -0.70 -2.34
CA TYR A 12 -0.05 -1.89 -3.17
C TYR A 12 1.28 -1.87 -3.93
N ILE A 13 1.88 -0.70 -4.18
CA ILE A 13 3.13 -0.59 -4.96
C ILE A 13 4.25 -0.07 -4.06
N ILE A 14 4.08 1.11 -3.47
CA ILE A 14 5.16 1.76 -2.72
C ILE A 14 5.54 0.94 -1.47
N GLY A 15 4.55 0.44 -0.72
CA GLY A 15 4.79 -0.38 0.48
C GLY A 15 5.64 -1.64 0.19
N PRO A 16 5.19 -2.54 -0.71
CA PRO A 16 5.95 -3.74 -1.06
C PRO A 16 7.33 -3.43 -1.64
N LEU A 17 7.46 -2.36 -2.45
CA LEU A 17 8.71 -1.96 -3.06
C LEU A 17 9.71 -1.46 -2.00
N LEU A 18 9.26 -0.64 -1.04
CA LEU A 18 10.08 -0.18 0.08
C LEU A 18 10.53 -1.34 0.97
N TYR A 19 9.62 -2.27 1.28
CA TYR A 19 9.98 -3.47 2.04
C TYR A 19 11.03 -4.30 1.30
N PHE A 20 10.80 -4.58 0.02
CA PHE A 20 11.72 -5.38 -0.79
C PHE A 20 13.10 -4.73 -0.89
N THR A 21 13.16 -3.42 -1.15
CA THR A 21 14.44 -2.68 -1.25
C THR A 21 15.17 -2.62 0.10
N ALA A 22 14.47 -2.36 1.21
CA ALA A 22 15.08 -2.36 2.53
C ALA A 22 15.59 -3.76 2.93
N TYR A 23 14.76 -4.78 2.72
CA TYR A 23 15.10 -6.16 3.04
C TYR A 23 16.30 -6.66 2.22
N THR A 24 16.29 -6.46 0.91
CA THR A 24 17.41 -6.85 0.04
C THR A 24 18.69 -6.11 0.39
N THR A 25 18.61 -4.82 0.73
CA THR A 25 19.77 -4.03 1.17
C THR A 25 20.37 -4.60 2.46
N ILE A 26 19.54 -4.88 3.46
CA ILE A 26 20.00 -5.47 4.74
C ILE A 26 20.65 -6.84 4.51
N GLN A 27 20.03 -7.71 3.71
CA GLN A 27 20.57 -9.04 3.44
C GLN A 27 21.88 -9.00 2.63
N TYR A 28 22.02 -8.04 1.72
CA TYR A 28 23.27 -7.78 1.03
C TYR A 28 24.40 -7.38 1.99
N PHE A 29 24.13 -6.49 2.94
CA PHE A 29 25.13 -6.11 3.97
C PHE A 29 25.46 -7.26 4.93
N ASN A 30 24.51 -8.14 5.22
CA ASN A 30 24.71 -9.32 6.07
C ASN A 30 25.44 -10.47 5.34
N GLY A 31 25.72 -10.35 4.05
CA GLY A 31 26.36 -11.41 3.25
C GLY A 31 25.48 -12.65 3.04
N ALA A 32 24.17 -12.52 3.25
CA ALA A 32 23.23 -13.63 3.09
C ALA A 32 22.96 -13.91 1.59
N PRO A 33 22.86 -15.19 1.18
CA PRO A 33 22.53 -15.52 -0.19
C PRO A 33 21.11 -15.03 -0.54
N ILE A 34 21.04 -14.08 -1.49
CA ILE A 34 19.80 -13.43 -1.89
C ILE A 34 18.74 -14.46 -2.30
N GLY A 35 19.13 -15.53 -3.00
CA GLY A 35 18.20 -16.58 -3.46
C GLY A 35 17.45 -17.30 -2.34
N GLU A 36 18.09 -17.55 -1.20
CA GLU A 36 17.43 -18.20 -0.06
C GLU A 36 16.47 -17.24 0.66
N THR A 37 16.88 -15.99 0.79
CA THR A 37 16.12 -14.95 1.50
C THR A 37 14.97 -14.36 0.67
N MET A 38 15.00 -14.57 -0.66
CA MET A 38 14.00 -14.06 -1.59
C MET A 38 12.64 -14.71 -1.38
N SER A 39 12.61 -16.01 -1.05
CA SER A 39 11.36 -16.73 -0.77
C SER A 39 10.66 -16.19 0.49
N ASP A 40 11.42 -15.88 1.54
CA ASP A 40 10.88 -15.27 2.76
C ASP A 40 10.35 -13.86 2.50
N ALA A 41 11.11 -13.05 1.75
CA ALA A 41 10.69 -11.70 1.38
C ALA A 41 9.38 -11.70 0.59
N LEU A 42 9.28 -12.58 -0.42
CA LEU A 42 8.08 -12.75 -1.24
C LEU A 42 6.89 -13.23 -0.42
N SER A 43 7.11 -14.15 0.52
CA SER A 43 6.06 -14.66 1.41
C SER A 43 5.48 -13.56 2.32
N ILE A 44 6.34 -12.70 2.86
CA ILE A 44 5.92 -11.55 3.68
C ILE A 44 5.17 -10.51 2.83
N ILE A 45 5.64 -10.24 1.61
CA ILE A 45 4.93 -9.36 0.67
C ILE A 45 3.54 -9.92 0.33
N ALA A 46 3.42 -11.24 0.12
CA ALA A 46 2.15 -11.89 -0.14
C ALA A 46 1.18 -11.73 1.04
N LEU A 47 1.64 -11.99 2.27
CA LEU A 47 0.83 -11.79 3.48
C LEU A 47 0.42 -10.33 3.66
N TYR A 48 1.33 -9.39 3.42
CA TYR A 48 1.05 -7.96 3.47
C TYR A 48 -0.03 -7.58 2.45
N LEU A 49 0.07 -8.04 1.19
CA LEU A 49 -0.91 -7.77 0.15
C LEU A 49 -2.29 -8.37 0.47
N ILE A 50 -2.34 -9.56 1.08
CA ILE A 50 -3.59 -10.16 1.57
C ILE A 50 -4.20 -9.28 2.66
N GLY A 51 -3.41 -8.87 3.64
CA GLY A 51 -3.87 -7.98 4.72
C GLY A 51 -4.36 -6.64 4.20
N VAL A 52 -3.61 -5.99 3.30
CA VAL A 52 -4.01 -4.76 2.63
C VAL A 52 -5.29 -4.95 1.84
N SER A 53 -5.47 -6.09 1.16
CA SER A 53 -6.70 -6.37 0.42
C SER A 53 -7.91 -6.53 1.32
N ILE A 54 -7.75 -7.19 2.47
CA ILE A 54 -8.80 -7.30 3.48
C ILE A 54 -9.14 -5.91 4.04
N LEU A 55 -8.14 -5.12 4.44
CA LEU A 55 -8.34 -3.74 4.89
C LEU A 55 -9.03 -2.90 3.82
N TRP A 56 -8.63 -3.05 2.55
CA TRP A 56 -9.20 -2.31 1.45
C TRP A 56 -10.69 -2.56 1.32
N LEU A 57 -11.15 -3.80 1.46
CA LEU A 57 -12.59 -4.13 1.44
C LEU A 57 -13.37 -3.39 2.53
N PHE A 58 -12.83 -3.28 3.74
CA PHE A 58 -13.50 -2.54 4.83
C PHE A 58 -13.39 -1.01 4.70
N THR A 59 -12.31 -0.53 4.07
CA THR A 59 -12.00 0.91 4.01
C THR A 59 -12.60 1.57 2.77
N MET A 60 -12.92 0.80 1.72
CA MET A 60 -13.49 1.30 0.46
C MET A 60 -14.79 2.10 0.70
N ASP A 61 -15.69 1.55 1.50
CA ASP A 61 -16.99 2.17 1.82
C ASP A 61 -16.81 3.50 2.57
N LYS A 62 -15.89 3.54 3.54
CA LYS A 62 -15.60 4.77 4.29
C LYS A 62 -14.88 5.80 3.44
N LEU A 63 -14.00 5.37 2.56
CA LEU A 63 -13.25 6.24 1.66
C LEU A 63 -14.18 6.89 0.63
N GLU A 64 -15.19 6.16 0.15
CA GLU A 64 -16.20 6.69 -0.76
C GLU A 64 -17.05 7.78 -0.08
N GLN A 65 -17.51 7.53 1.14
CA GLN A 65 -18.24 8.53 1.94
C GLN A 65 -17.39 9.78 2.21
N ALA A 66 -16.10 9.61 2.52
CA ALA A 66 -15.19 10.73 2.76
C ALA A 66 -14.94 11.57 1.49
N ILE A 67 -14.79 10.91 0.33
CA ILE A 67 -14.62 11.60 -0.96
C ILE A 67 -15.89 12.37 -1.33
N GLU A 68 -17.07 11.78 -1.09
CA GLU A 68 -18.34 12.45 -1.37
C GLU A 68 -18.57 13.64 -0.43
N ALA A 69 -18.19 13.52 0.85
CA ALA A 69 -18.23 14.62 1.82
C ALA A 69 -17.29 15.77 1.43
N ASP A 70 -16.04 15.49 1.03
CA ASP A 70 -15.09 16.51 0.55
C ASP A 70 -15.60 17.22 -0.71
N ARG A 71 -16.24 16.47 -1.63
CA ARG A 71 -16.85 17.03 -2.84
C ARG A 71 -18.02 17.96 -2.52
N LYS A 72 -18.89 17.56 -1.58
CA LYS A 72 -20.02 18.41 -1.12
C LYS A 72 -19.53 19.66 -0.39
N ALA A 73 -18.49 19.54 0.45
CA ALA A 73 -17.89 20.69 1.12
C ALA A 73 -17.32 21.72 0.13
N LYS A 74 -16.61 21.26 -0.92
CA LYS A 74 -16.10 22.15 -1.98
C LYS A 74 -17.21 22.82 -2.81
N GLN A 75 -18.36 22.18 -2.99
CA GLN A 75 -19.49 22.77 -3.68
C GLN A 75 -20.25 23.79 -2.82
N ALA A 76 -20.24 23.63 -1.49
CA ALA A 76 -20.83 24.57 -0.55
C ALA A 76 -19.97 25.83 -0.35
N ASP A 77 -18.65 25.73 -0.52
CA ASP A 77 -17.72 26.88 -0.44
C ASP A 77 -17.71 27.75 -1.72
N GLN A 78 -18.27 27.24 -2.82
CA GLN A 78 -18.36 27.94 -4.12
C GLN A 78 -19.72 28.61 -4.41
N ASN A 79 -20.69 28.52 -3.49
CA ASN A 79 -22.00 29.19 -3.57
C ASN A 79 -22.14 30.23 -2.46
#